data_AF-A0A920L3U3-F1
#
_entry.id   AF-A0A920L3U3-F1
#
_cell.length_a   1.000
_cell.length_b   1.000
_cell.length_c   1.000
_cell.angle_alpha   90.00
_cell.angle_beta   90.00
_cell.angle_gamma   90.00
#
_symmetry.space_group_name_H-M   'P 1'
#
loop_
_entity.id
_entity.type
_entity.pdbx_description
1 polymer ?
#
loop_
_entity_poly.entity_id
_entity_poly.type
_entity_poly.pdbx_seq_one_letter_code
_entity_poly.pdbx_strand_id
1 'polypeptide(L)'
;MRFILSFDGFLKKLSVLDFVPLFLIRVYLFFVFWFAGVEKIENLEKFSGYLGALGVPLPDLASWLVIIIESGGGALLLVGLFVRWVSLPLLVVMFFAGYLVHLKTDGA
;
A
#
# COMPACT_ATOMS: atom_id res chain seq x y z
N MET A 1 -35.07 21.18 -18.05
CA MET A 1 -35.12 19.70 -17.99
C MET A 1 -34.28 18.97 -19.06
N ARG A 2 -34.04 19.49 -20.28
CA ARG A 2 -33.20 18.82 -21.31
C ARG A 2 -31.71 18.63 -20.97
N PHE A 3 -31.16 19.47 -20.08
CA PHE A 3 -29.73 19.44 -19.75
C PHE A 3 -29.33 18.21 -18.92
N ILE A 4 -30.19 17.76 -18.02
CA ILE A 4 -29.95 16.61 -17.14
C ILE A 4 -29.95 15.30 -17.94
N LEU A 5 -30.90 15.16 -18.88
CA LEU A 5 -31.02 13.97 -19.75
C LEU A 5 -29.82 13.77 -20.69
N SER A 6 -29.16 14.87 -21.10
CA SER A 6 -27.95 14.79 -21.93
C SER A 6 -26.71 14.38 -21.12
N PHE A 7 -26.68 14.71 -19.83
CA PHE A 7 -25.61 14.36 -18.90
C PHE A 7 -25.64 12.87 -18.56
N ASP A 8 -26.82 12.31 -18.34
CA ASP A 8 -27.01 10.88 -18.06
C ASP A 8 -26.50 10.01 -19.23
N GLY A 9 -26.77 10.41 -20.48
CA GLY A 9 -26.28 9.68 -21.66
C GLY A 9 -24.76 9.69 -21.81
N PHE A 10 -24.09 10.76 -21.38
CA PHE A 10 -22.63 10.86 -21.35
C PHE A 10 -22.01 10.01 -20.24
N LEU A 11 -22.59 10.06 -19.03
CA LEU A 11 -22.14 9.24 -17.89
C LEU A 11 -22.32 7.74 -18.16
N LYS A 12 -23.39 7.35 -18.86
CA LYS A 12 -23.63 5.94 -19.25
C LYS A 12 -22.61 5.40 -20.27
N LYS A 13 -21.97 6.27 -21.05
CA LYS A 13 -20.82 5.90 -21.90
C LYS A 13 -19.53 5.79 -21.08
N LEU A 14 -19.38 6.61 -20.04
CA LEU A 14 -18.24 6.56 -19.12
C LEU A 14 -18.26 5.33 -18.21
N SER A 15 -19.43 4.76 -17.90
CA SER A 15 -19.51 3.56 -17.05
C SER A 15 -18.87 2.32 -17.68
N VAL A 16 -18.75 2.28 -19.03
CA VAL A 16 -17.99 1.24 -19.72
C VAL A 16 -16.49 1.36 -19.44
N LEU A 17 -16.01 2.56 -19.05
CA LEU A 17 -14.64 2.83 -18.64
C LEU A 17 -14.41 2.68 -17.13
N ASP A 18 -15.38 2.23 -16.32
CA ASP A 18 -15.21 2.08 -14.86
C ASP A 18 -14.07 1.12 -14.46
N PHE A 19 -13.62 0.26 -15.38
CA PHE A 19 -12.44 -0.58 -15.19
C PHE A 19 -11.12 0.20 -15.23
N VAL A 20 -11.06 1.34 -15.95
CA VAL A 20 -9.85 2.14 -16.13
C VAL A 20 -9.42 2.82 -14.82
N PRO A 21 -10.31 3.52 -14.08
CA PRO A 21 -9.97 4.03 -12.75
C PRO A 21 -9.46 2.93 -11.81
N LEU A 22 -10.15 1.77 -11.79
CA LEU A 22 -9.78 0.66 -10.91
C LEU A 22 -8.41 0.07 -11.28
N PHE A 23 -8.10 -0.01 -12.57
CA PHE A 23 -6.80 -0.47 -13.06
C PHE A 23 -5.70 0.54 -12.72
N LEU A 24 -5.93 1.83 -12.94
CA LEU A 24 -4.96 2.89 -12.64
C LEU A 24 -4.63 2.95 -11.15
N ILE A 25 -5.61 2.80 -10.25
CA ILE A 25 -5.37 2.75 -8.81
C ILE A 25 -4.47 1.56 -8.45
N ARG A 26 -4.66 0.38 -9.05
CA ARG A 26 -3.79 -0.78 -8.80
C ARG A 26 -2.36 -0.55 -9.26
N VAL A 27 -2.19 0.00 -10.46
CA VAL A 27 -0.85 0.31 -11.00
C VAL A 27 -0.16 1.37 -10.14
N TYR A 28 -0.88 2.41 -9.72
CA TYR A 28 -0.36 3.43 -8.81
C TYR A 28 0.10 2.81 -7.47
N LEU A 29 -0.76 2.03 -6.82
CA LEU A 29 -0.43 1.37 -5.55
C LEU A 29 0.75 0.40 -5.70
N PHE A 30 0.83 -0.33 -6.82
CA PHE A 30 1.99 -1.17 -7.13
C PHE A 30 3.27 -0.35 -7.09
N PHE A 31 3.35 0.76 -7.83
CA PHE A 31 4.57 1.57 -7.88
C PHE A 31 4.95 2.12 -6.50
N VAL A 32 3.97 2.57 -5.71
CA VAL A 32 4.20 3.07 -4.35
C VAL A 32 4.80 1.97 -3.45
N PHE A 33 4.16 0.80 -3.37
CA PHE A 33 4.63 -0.29 -2.51
C PHE A 33 5.92 -0.94 -3.02
N TRP A 34 6.08 -1.04 -4.34
CA TRP A 34 7.28 -1.58 -4.95
C TRP A 34 8.51 -0.72 -4.65
N PHE A 35 8.39 0.59 -4.87
CA PHE A 35 9.49 1.51 -4.61
C PHE A 35 9.83 1.57 -3.11
N ALA A 36 8.82 1.65 -2.24
CA ALA A 36 8.99 1.63 -0.79
C ALA A 36 9.65 0.32 -0.30
N GLY A 37 9.25 -0.82 -0.86
CA GLY A 37 9.82 -2.12 -0.53
C GLY A 37 11.28 -2.25 -0.97
N VAL A 38 11.62 -1.85 -2.20
CA VAL A 38 12.99 -1.89 -2.72
C VAL A 38 13.92 -0.98 -1.93
N GLU A 39 13.48 0.24 -1.60
CA GLU A 39 14.26 1.16 -0.78
C GLU A 39 14.60 0.57 0.60
N LYS A 40 13.64 -0.13 1.21
CA LYS A 40 13.83 -0.84 2.49
C LYS A 40 14.73 -2.07 2.37
N ILE A 41 14.80 -2.72 1.21
CA ILE A 41 15.76 -3.81 0.94
C ILE A 41 17.18 -3.27 0.92
N GLU A 42 17.41 -2.16 0.22
CA GLU A 42 18.74 -1.55 0.11
C GLU A 42 19.24 -0.98 1.44
N ASN A 43 18.33 -0.51 2.30
CA ASN A 43 18.64 0.12 3.57
C ASN A 43 18.13 -0.69 4.78
N LEU A 44 18.20 -2.02 4.71
CA LEU A 44 17.62 -2.91 5.71
C LEU A 44 18.15 -2.65 7.13
N GLU A 45 19.45 -2.50 7.31
CA GLU A 45 20.05 -2.21 8.62
C GLU A 45 19.52 -0.90 9.22
N LYS A 46 19.38 0.13 8.38
CA LYS A 46 18.88 1.44 8.81
C LYS A 46 17.40 1.36 9.21
N PHE A 47 16.60 0.58 8.47
CA PHE A 47 15.19 0.38 8.76
C PHE A 47 14.97 -0.49 10.00
N SER A 48 15.75 -1.57 10.17
CA SER A 48 15.74 -2.38 11.39
C SER A 48 16.16 -1.56 12.61
N GLY A 49 17.24 -0.78 12.50
CA GLY A 49 17.67 0.12 13.58
C GLY A 49 16.59 1.15 13.97
N TYR A 50 15.84 1.65 12.98
CA TYR A 50 14.69 2.54 13.22
C TYR A 50 13.55 1.81 13.95
N LEU A 51 13.19 0.58 13.54
CA LEU A 51 12.20 -0.24 14.23
C LEU A 51 12.64 -0.62 15.65
N GLY A 52 13.94 -0.85 15.87
CA GLY A 52 14.51 -1.07 17.18
C GLY A 52 14.37 0.15 18.09
N ALA A 53 14.62 1.35 17.55
CA ALA A 53 14.41 2.61 18.26
C ALA A 53 12.93 2.90 18.58
N LEU A 54 12.00 2.30 17.83
CA LEU A 54 10.56 2.33 18.05
C LEU A 54 10.09 1.32 19.13
N GLY A 55 10.97 0.46 19.64
CA GLY A 55 10.64 -0.53 20.66
C GLY A 55 9.97 -1.79 20.09
N VAL A 56 10.10 -2.05 18.79
CA VAL A 56 9.57 -3.28 18.17
C VAL A 56 10.37 -4.49 18.66
N PRO A 57 9.73 -5.54 19.21
CA PRO A 57 10.43 -6.77 19.53
C PRO A 57 10.91 -7.44 18.25
N LEU A 58 12.20 -7.82 18.20
CA LEU A 58 12.85 -8.45 17.04
C LEU A 58 12.77 -7.58 15.76
N PRO A 59 13.42 -6.41 15.74
CA PRO A 59 13.32 -5.45 14.65
C PRO A 59 13.82 -6.00 13.30
N ASP A 60 14.83 -6.86 13.31
CA ASP A 60 15.32 -7.53 12.09
C ASP A 60 14.23 -8.40 11.47
N LEU A 61 13.56 -9.25 12.26
CA LEU A 61 12.51 -10.13 11.75
C LEU A 61 11.30 -9.33 11.24
N ALA A 62 10.90 -8.28 11.98
CA ALA A 62 9.82 -7.39 11.58
C ALA A 62 10.16 -6.64 10.28
N SER A 63 11.40 -6.18 10.12
CA SER A 63 11.84 -5.48 8.91
C SER A 63 11.77 -6.38 7.67
N TRP A 64 12.21 -7.63 7.77
CA TRP A 64 12.09 -8.63 6.71
C TRP A 64 10.63 -8.93 6.36
N LEU A 65 9.75 -9.07 7.35
CA LEU A 65 8.32 -9.28 7.12
C LEU A 65 7.69 -8.12 6.36
N VAL A 66 7.95 -6.88 6.79
CA VAL A 66 7.45 -5.67 6.15
C VAL A 66 7.91 -5.60 4.69
N ILE A 67 9.21 -5.83 4.45
CA ILE A 67 9.80 -5.82 3.12
C ILE A 67 9.13 -6.85 2.19
N ILE A 68 8.95 -8.08 2.65
CA ILE A 68 8.33 -9.16 1.87
C ILE A 68 6.87 -8.82 1.56
N ILE A 69 6.13 -8.28 2.55
CA ILE A 69 4.72 -7.92 2.38
C ILE A 69 4.56 -6.72 1.44
N GLU A 70 5.42 -5.71 1.51
CA GLU A 70 5.35 -4.53 0.65
C GLU A 70 5.80 -4.83 -0.78
N SER A 71 6.96 -5.46 -0.96
CA SER A 71 7.49 -5.75 -2.30
C SER A 71 6.72 -6.89 -2.97
N GLY A 72 6.50 -8.00 -2.26
CA GLY A 72 5.73 -9.15 -2.73
C GLY A 72 4.24 -8.83 -2.87
N GLY A 73 3.67 -8.09 -1.93
CA GLY A 73 2.27 -7.66 -2.00
C GLY A 73 2.03 -6.62 -3.10
N GLY A 74 2.97 -5.69 -3.29
CA GLY A 74 2.97 -4.79 -4.45
C GLY A 74 2.93 -5.59 -5.75
N ALA A 75 3.88 -6.51 -5.96
CA ALA A 75 3.93 -7.33 -7.18
C ALA A 75 2.63 -8.11 -7.42
N LEU A 76 2.05 -8.71 -6.38
CA LEU A 76 0.79 -9.44 -6.50
C LEU A 76 -0.41 -8.52 -6.82
N LEU A 77 -0.42 -7.27 -6.31
CA LEU A 77 -1.42 -6.26 -6.69
C LEU A 77 -1.38 -5.92 -8.17
N LEU A 78 -0.18 -5.84 -8.77
CA LEU A 78 0.00 -5.62 -10.21
C LEU A 78 -0.51 -6.79 -11.03
N VAL A 79 -0.13 -8.02 -10.66
CA VAL A 79 -0.57 -9.25 -11.35
C VAL A 79 -2.09 -9.42 -11.24
N GLY A 80 -2.73 -8.81 -10.24
CA GLY A 80 -4.18 -8.85 -10.06
C GLY A 80 -4.69 -10.19 -9.51
N LEU A 81 -3.78 -11.08 -9.09
CA LEU A 81 -4.09 -12.38 -8.51
C LEU A 81 -4.17 -12.25 -6.98
N PHE A 82 -5.23 -12.80 -6.36
CA PHE A 82 -5.42 -12.79 -4.90
C PHE A 82 -5.35 -11.41 -4.22
N VAL A 83 -5.76 -10.33 -4.90
CA VAL A 83 -5.76 -8.94 -4.38
C VAL A 83 -6.35 -8.82 -2.98
N ARG A 84 -7.42 -9.57 -2.66
CA ARG A 84 -8.08 -9.56 -1.33
C ARG A 84 -7.19 -10.13 -0.22
N TRP A 85 -6.38 -11.13 -0.53
CA TRP A 85 -5.48 -11.77 0.44
C TRP A 85 -4.22 -10.96 0.66
N VAL A 86 -3.79 -10.21 -0.34
CA VAL A 86 -2.59 -9.36 -0.30
C VAL A 86 -2.88 -8.01 0.35
N SER A 87 -4.09 -7.48 0.15
CA SER A 87 -4.51 -6.24 0.81
C SER A 87 -4.55 -6.38 2.33
N LEU A 88 -4.85 -7.57 2.86
CA LEU A 88 -4.93 -7.79 4.31
C LEU A 88 -3.59 -7.58 5.03
N PRO A 89 -2.48 -8.25 4.65
CA PRO A 89 -1.17 -8.01 5.26
C PRO A 89 -0.62 -6.60 4.96
N LEU A 90 -0.88 -6.02 3.78
CA LEU A 90 -0.50 -4.63 3.49
C LEU A 90 -1.17 -3.64 4.45
N LEU A 91 -2.45 -3.84 4.75
CA LEU A 91 -3.21 -3.00 5.68
C LEU A 91 -2.65 -3.13 7.11
N VAL A 92 -2.34 -4.35 7.54
CA VAL A 92 -1.69 -4.61 8.82
C VAL A 92 -0.35 -3.88 8.92
N VAL A 93 0.51 -4.00 7.91
CA VAL A 93 1.82 -3.33 7.89
C VAL A 93 1.69 -1.81 7.95
N MET A 94 0.78 -1.22 7.18
CA MET A 94 0.53 0.23 7.22
C MET A 94 -0.06 0.69 8.57
N PHE A 95 -0.94 -0.10 9.17
CA PHE A 95 -1.50 0.18 10.49
C PHE A 95 -0.41 0.18 11.57
N PHE A 96 0.41 -0.87 11.62
CA PHE A 96 1.51 -0.95 12.57
C PHE A 96 2.56 0.14 12.33
N ALA A 97 2.88 0.45 11.08
CA ALA A 97 3.79 1.56 10.76
C ALA A 97 3.26 2.89 11.32
N GLY A 98 1.98 3.19 11.10
CA GLY A 98 1.34 4.39 11.65
C GLY A 98 1.31 4.40 13.17
N TYR A 99 0.97 3.27 13.79
CA TYR A 99 0.88 3.13 15.24
C TYR A 99 2.24 3.31 15.93
N LEU A 100 3.29 2.68 15.41
CA LEU A 100 4.64 2.76 15.97
C LEU A 100 5.18 4.19 15.92
N VAL A 101 4.97 4.90 14.81
CA VAL A 101 5.43 6.29 14.64
C VAL A 101 4.75 7.23 15.65
N HIS A 102 3.44 7.06 15.89
CA HIS A 102 2.71 7.92 16.84
C HIS A 102 3.08 7.61 18.30
N LEU A 103 3.27 6.34 18.67
CA LEU A 103 3.76 5.98 20.01
C LEU A 103 5.10 6.63 20.37
N LYS A 104 5.99 6.80 19.38
CA LYS A 104 7.27 7.49 19.57
C LYS A 104 7.12 9.01 19.62
N THR A 105 6.09 9.56 18.97
CA THR A 105 5.84 11.01 18.88
C THR A 105 5.15 11.54 20.14
N ASP A 106 4.27 10.73 20.76
CA ASP A 106 3.56 11.10 21.98
C ASP A 106 4.37 10.83 23.27
N GLY A 107 5.52 10.16 23.15
CA GLY A 107 6.46 9.89 24.22
C GLY A 107 7.70 10.78 24.16
N ALA A 108 7.53 12.07 24.47
CA ALA A 108 8.60 12.92 24.99
C ALA A 108 9.00 12.46 26.41
#